data_AF-A0A0C1CXP9-F1
#
_entry.id   AF-A0A0C1CXP9-F1
#
_cell.length_a   1.000
_cell.length_b   1.000
_cell.length_c   1.000
_cell.angle_alpha   90.00
_cell.angle_beta   90.00
_cell.angle_gamma   90.00
#
_symmetry.space_group_name_H-M   'P 1'
#
loop_
_entity.id
_entity.type
_entity.pdbx_description
1 polymer ?
#
loop_
_entity_poly.entity_id
_entity_poly.type
_entity_poly.pdbx_seq_one_letter_code
_entity_poly.pdbx_strand_id
1 'polypeptide(L)'
;MTLILIIFSVLFLLLLKNKSLAVLLIVVQLVSIIGTYFLGREMKVETGSDYGWLFLMLLLLLLIILPWKYYYKTKDIVDIDPKKLKIITYFLIGINSIVFVVFLIAAITVQTTVEDINEFKYAEGVSVDFYYNKLPFPPVFFNFAIIFYYFSYFILPLHFYYLYKKKVWLSVICFLLSFNIVLYGLTFFSRAVVVQYALLYISFLFLLYGTLAPRFKRILKFSLIFLGLIATAYFINISQQRFEQDVKSSKTYSKGIPVEAITQDPVVYGYLDYTSQGFFNGYEVLQLYEGEGFGGTLTFESILGFVSTPMQTYERNKYRAKLWPRHYSYSFNGFPAYTVYDYGIIGSIIFCLLYFVVVKRMRPKENGIKLKNLFLIVLLIQIPLMSIFYSQVGGLLISFILWIPLWIYLNLKIKR
;
A
#
# COMPACT_ATOMS: atom_id res chain seq x y z
N MET A 1 -9.06 -3.05 23.55
CA MET A 1 -9.60 -3.40 22.22
C MET A 1 -10.99 -2.80 21.97
N THR A 2 -11.97 -3.10 22.83
CA THR A 2 -13.38 -2.74 22.65
C THR A 2 -13.63 -1.26 22.41
N LEU A 3 -12.97 -0.38 23.16
CA LEU A 3 -13.10 1.08 22.98
C LEU A 3 -12.74 1.53 21.56
N ILE A 4 -11.66 1.01 20.99
CA ILE A 4 -11.18 1.34 19.65
C ILE A 4 -12.18 0.85 18.61
N LEU A 5 -12.65 -0.39 18.77
CA LEU A 5 -13.67 -0.97 17.90
C LEU A 5 -14.94 -0.09 17.90
N ILE A 6 -15.36 0.37 19.09
CA ILE A 6 -16.48 1.31 19.23
C ILE A 6 -16.20 2.62 18.50
N ILE A 7 -15.03 3.24 18.71
CA ILE A 7 -14.65 4.51 18.05
C ILE A 7 -14.71 4.37 16.52
N PHE A 8 -14.06 3.36 15.95
CA PHE A 8 -14.06 3.13 14.50
C PHE A 8 -15.44 2.74 13.98
N SER A 9 -16.25 2.00 14.74
CA SER A 9 -17.63 1.64 14.36
C SER A 9 -18.55 2.87 14.36
N VAL A 10 -18.46 3.73 15.36
CA VAL A 10 -19.21 5.00 15.41
C VAL A 10 -18.78 5.90 14.25
N LEU A 11 -17.48 6.07 14.01
CA LEU A 11 -16.98 6.83 12.87
C LEU A 11 -17.44 6.27 11.54
N PHE A 12 -17.45 4.93 11.39
CA PHE A 12 -17.97 4.25 10.21
C PHE A 12 -19.44 4.62 9.98
N LEU A 13 -20.30 4.49 10.99
CA LEU A 13 -21.73 4.82 10.89
C LEU A 13 -21.96 6.29 10.54
N LEU A 14 -21.22 7.21 11.17
CA LEU A 14 -21.32 8.65 10.89
C LEU A 14 -20.91 9.00 9.46
N LEU A 15 -19.86 8.36 8.93
CA LEU A 15 -19.33 8.65 7.59
C LEU A 15 -20.04 7.87 6.48
N LEU A 16 -20.72 6.77 6.80
CA LEU A 16 -21.48 5.95 5.84
C LEU A 16 -22.54 6.78 5.10
N LYS A 17 -23.16 7.75 5.80
CA LYS A 17 -24.13 8.70 5.22
C LYS A 17 -23.57 9.46 4.02
N ASN A 18 -22.29 9.80 4.06
CA ASN A 18 -21.64 10.60 3.01
C ASN A 18 -21.12 9.75 1.85
N LYS A 19 -20.98 8.43 2.03
CA LYS A 19 -20.33 7.52 1.06
C LYS A 19 -19.00 8.08 0.57
N SER A 20 -18.18 8.55 1.51
CA SER A 20 -16.87 9.14 1.24
C SER A 20 -15.76 8.09 1.22
N LEU A 21 -14.61 8.40 0.61
CA LEU A 21 -13.45 7.51 0.65
C LEU A 21 -12.99 7.15 2.06
N ALA A 22 -13.21 8.02 3.05
CA ALA A 22 -12.90 7.70 4.44
C ALA A 22 -13.61 6.44 4.96
N VAL A 23 -14.80 6.10 4.42
CA VAL A 23 -15.52 4.88 4.80
C VAL A 23 -14.69 3.64 4.45
N LEU A 24 -14.12 3.59 3.24
CA LEU A 24 -13.27 2.48 2.80
C LEU A 24 -12.02 2.36 3.69
N LEU A 25 -11.39 3.49 4.04
CA LEU A 25 -10.20 3.52 4.89
C LEU A 25 -10.50 3.05 6.32
N ILE A 26 -11.68 3.38 6.85
CA ILE A 26 -12.15 2.89 8.15
C ILE A 26 -12.43 1.39 8.09
N VAL A 27 -13.01 0.88 7.00
CA VAL A 27 -13.21 -0.57 6.82
C VAL A 27 -11.88 -1.32 6.88
N VAL A 28 -10.80 -0.79 6.29
CA VAL A 28 -9.46 -1.39 6.39
C VAL A 28 -9.01 -1.50 7.86
N GLN A 29 -9.21 -0.45 8.67
CA GLN A 29 -8.86 -0.50 10.09
C GLN A 29 -9.75 -1.48 10.87
N LEU A 30 -11.07 -1.49 10.58
CA LEU A 30 -12.01 -2.39 11.22
C LEU A 30 -11.67 -3.87 10.95
N VAL A 31 -11.28 -4.22 9.72
CA VAL A 31 -10.83 -5.58 9.39
C VAL A 31 -9.63 -5.97 10.25
N SER A 32 -8.66 -5.07 10.44
CA SER A 32 -7.48 -5.29 11.27
C SER A 32 -7.83 -5.47 12.76
N ILE A 33 -8.70 -4.61 13.30
CA ILE A 33 -9.15 -4.67 14.70
C ILE A 33 -9.97 -5.94 14.97
N ILE A 34 -10.91 -6.27 14.08
CA ILE A 34 -11.73 -7.49 14.17
C ILE A 34 -10.84 -8.72 14.06
N GLY A 35 -9.87 -8.72 13.14
CA GLY A 35 -8.89 -9.81 13.02
C GLY A 35 -8.13 -10.03 14.32
N THR A 36 -7.73 -8.96 15.01
CA THR A 36 -7.04 -9.06 16.31
C THR A 36 -7.91 -9.76 17.36
N TYR A 37 -9.21 -9.47 17.39
CA TYR A 37 -10.17 -10.10 18.30
C TYR A 37 -10.26 -11.62 18.06
N PHE A 38 -10.34 -12.06 16.79
CA PHE A 38 -10.39 -13.50 16.45
C PHE A 38 -9.12 -14.27 16.81
N LEU A 39 -7.98 -13.58 16.91
CA LEU A 39 -6.70 -14.18 17.30
C LEU A 39 -6.54 -14.32 18.83
N GLY A 40 -7.52 -13.87 19.62
CA GLY A 40 -7.43 -13.90 21.08
C GLY A 40 -6.36 -12.97 21.67
N ARG A 41 -5.88 -11.98 20.90
CA ARG A 41 -4.88 -11.03 21.38
C ARG A 41 -5.56 -9.83 22.03
N GLU A 42 -5.24 -9.58 23.28
CA GLU A 42 -5.75 -8.42 24.02
C GLU A 42 -4.62 -7.42 24.29
N MET A 43 -4.88 -6.14 24.05
CA MET A 43 -3.99 -5.07 24.51
C MET A 43 -4.29 -4.81 25.99
N LYS A 44 -3.29 -5.03 26.85
CA LYS A 44 -3.36 -4.68 28.26
C LYS A 44 -3.16 -3.18 28.41
N VAL A 45 -4.17 -2.50 28.96
CA VAL A 45 -4.15 -1.05 29.22
C VAL A 45 -4.33 -0.89 30.72
N GLU A 46 -3.23 -0.73 31.45
CA GLU A 46 -3.22 -0.74 32.92
C GLU A 46 -2.87 0.63 33.50
N THR A 47 -2.08 1.43 32.77
CA THR A 47 -1.52 2.70 33.24
C THR A 47 -2.04 3.91 32.46
N GLY A 48 -1.89 5.11 33.02
CA GLY A 48 -2.19 6.36 32.30
C GLY A 48 -1.36 6.53 31.01
N SER A 49 -0.12 6.03 31.01
CA SER A 49 0.76 6.04 29.84
C SER A 49 0.18 5.23 28.69
N ASP A 50 -0.42 4.07 29.00
CA ASP A 50 -1.06 3.19 28.02
C ASP A 50 -2.21 3.89 27.27
N TYR A 51 -3.01 4.67 27.99
CA TYR A 51 -4.04 5.51 27.39
C TYR A 51 -3.44 6.62 26.50
N GLY A 52 -2.30 7.18 26.89
CA GLY A 52 -1.56 8.17 26.11
C GLY A 52 -1.09 7.61 24.76
N TRP A 53 -0.48 6.42 24.76
CA TRP A 53 -0.05 5.73 23.53
C TRP A 53 -1.23 5.37 22.64
N LEU A 54 -2.32 4.89 23.24
CA LEU A 54 -3.52 4.57 22.51
C LEU A 54 -4.15 5.81 21.86
N PHE A 55 -4.22 6.91 22.60
CA PHE A 55 -4.68 8.20 22.09
C PHE A 55 -3.81 8.70 20.93
N LEU A 56 -2.48 8.64 21.07
CA LEU A 56 -1.55 9.03 20.01
C LEU A 56 -1.77 8.19 18.74
N MET A 57 -1.85 6.87 18.88
CA MET A 57 -2.09 5.96 17.76
C MET A 57 -3.39 6.31 17.02
N LEU A 58 -4.48 6.53 17.77
CA LEU A 58 -5.77 6.94 17.21
C LEU A 58 -5.70 8.31 16.52
N LEU A 59 -5.05 9.29 17.15
CA LEU A 59 -4.89 10.62 16.60
C LEU A 59 -4.18 10.58 15.24
N LEU A 60 -3.05 9.88 15.14
CA LEU A 60 -2.27 9.76 13.90
C LEU A 60 -3.09 9.09 12.78
N LEU A 61 -3.79 7.98 13.09
CA LEU A 61 -4.66 7.30 12.13
C LEU A 61 -5.81 8.21 11.66
N LEU A 62 -6.46 8.93 12.58
CA LEU A 62 -7.56 9.84 12.23
C LEU A 62 -7.09 11.01 11.38
N LEU A 63 -5.91 11.56 11.63
CA LEU A 63 -5.34 12.65 10.82
C LEU A 63 -5.06 12.21 9.37
N ILE A 64 -4.71 10.94 9.13
CA ILE A 64 -4.52 10.44 7.76
C ILE A 64 -5.80 9.92 7.09
N ILE A 65 -6.85 9.57 7.86
CA ILE A 65 -8.13 9.05 7.35
C ILE A 65 -9.18 10.13 7.14
N LEU A 66 -9.38 11.03 8.11
CA LEU A 66 -10.44 12.03 8.08
C LEU A 66 -10.40 13.05 6.92
N PRO A 67 -9.25 13.44 6.31
CA PRO A 67 -9.31 14.37 5.17
C PRO A 67 -9.97 13.74 3.94
N TRP A 68 -10.07 12.40 3.88
CA TRP A 68 -10.76 11.68 2.81
C TRP A 68 -12.28 11.74 2.91
N LYS A 69 -12.84 12.26 4.02
CA LYS A 69 -14.29 12.46 4.15
C LYS A 69 -14.86 13.45 3.13
N TYR A 70 -14.01 14.31 2.58
CA TYR A 70 -14.37 15.30 1.57
C TYR A 70 -14.36 14.75 0.13
N TYR A 71 -14.03 13.47 -0.06
CA TYR A 71 -13.96 12.82 -1.36
C TYR A 71 -15.20 11.94 -1.56
N TYR A 72 -16.30 12.57 -1.98
CA TYR A 72 -17.57 11.92 -2.23
C TYR A 72 -18.28 12.54 -3.44
N LYS A 73 -19.21 11.80 -4.05
CA LYS A 73 -20.09 12.26 -5.14
C LYS A 73 -19.37 12.90 -6.34
N THR A 74 -18.15 12.47 -6.67
CA THR A 74 -17.47 12.93 -7.89
C THR A 74 -18.29 12.53 -9.13
N LYS A 75 -18.65 13.51 -9.95
CA LYS A 75 -19.42 13.34 -11.19
C LYS A 75 -18.64 13.73 -12.44
N ASP A 76 -17.60 14.55 -12.29
CA ASP A 76 -16.78 15.02 -13.42
C ASP A 76 -15.27 14.92 -13.12
N ILE A 77 -14.49 14.74 -14.19
CA ILE A 77 -13.04 14.87 -14.16
C ILE A 77 -12.67 16.09 -15.00
N VAL A 78 -12.25 17.16 -14.33
CA VAL A 78 -11.87 18.42 -14.98
C VAL A 78 -10.59 18.19 -15.78
N ASP A 79 -10.70 18.46 -17.08
CA ASP A 79 -9.66 18.22 -18.08
C ASP A 79 -8.42 19.10 -17.86
N ILE A 80 -7.32 18.64 -18.46
CA ILE A 80 -6.10 19.42 -18.67
C ILE A 80 -5.95 19.71 -20.17
N ASP A 81 -4.98 20.55 -20.53
CA ASP A 81 -4.66 20.84 -21.93
C ASP A 81 -4.46 19.52 -22.73
N PRO A 82 -5.19 19.33 -23.85
CA PRO A 82 -5.15 18.07 -24.61
C PRO A 82 -3.77 17.71 -25.16
N LYS A 83 -2.95 18.71 -25.55
CA LYS A 83 -1.61 18.46 -26.08
C LYS A 83 -0.71 17.92 -24.95
N LYS A 84 -0.77 18.54 -23.77
CA LYS A 84 -0.03 18.06 -22.60
C LYS A 84 -0.46 16.66 -22.17
N LEU A 85 -1.77 16.41 -22.12
CA LEU A 85 -2.28 15.10 -21.77
C LEU A 85 -1.76 14.03 -22.73
N LYS A 86 -1.82 14.29 -24.03
CA LYS A 86 -1.31 13.39 -25.07
C LYS A 86 0.15 13.03 -24.82
N ILE A 87 1.00 14.03 -24.56
CA ILE A 87 2.44 13.84 -24.30
C ILE A 87 2.66 12.98 -23.05
N ILE A 88 2.02 13.33 -21.93
CA ILE A 88 2.14 12.57 -20.67
C ILE A 88 1.68 11.13 -20.86
N THR A 89 0.55 10.92 -21.52
CA THR A 89 0.03 9.56 -21.73
C THR A 89 0.97 8.71 -22.55
N TYR A 90 1.50 9.21 -23.68
CA TYR A 90 2.43 8.42 -24.49
C TYR A 90 3.75 8.17 -23.78
N PHE A 91 4.27 9.17 -23.07
CA PHE A 91 5.45 9.00 -22.22
C PHE A 91 5.26 7.89 -21.17
N LEU A 92 4.17 7.95 -20.42
CA LEU A 92 3.87 6.95 -19.39
C LEU A 92 3.62 5.57 -19.99
N ILE A 93 2.90 5.45 -21.11
CA ILE A 93 2.69 4.17 -21.81
C ILE A 93 4.03 3.60 -22.28
N GLY A 94 4.89 4.42 -22.90
CA GLY A 94 6.19 3.97 -23.41
C GLY A 94 7.07 3.39 -22.31
N ILE A 95 7.27 4.13 -21.22
CA ILE A 95 8.09 3.64 -20.11
C ILE A 95 7.47 2.41 -19.45
N ASN A 96 6.16 2.44 -19.15
CA ASN A 96 5.52 1.31 -18.48
C ASN A 96 5.46 0.06 -19.34
N SER A 97 5.47 0.17 -20.67
CA SER A 97 5.53 -0.99 -21.57
C SER A 97 6.87 -1.73 -21.45
N ILE A 98 7.98 -0.99 -21.37
CA ILE A 98 9.31 -1.58 -21.15
C ILE A 98 9.35 -2.26 -19.77
N VAL A 99 8.90 -1.56 -18.72
CA VAL A 99 8.83 -2.11 -17.36
C VAL A 99 7.97 -3.37 -17.32
N PHE A 100 6.85 -3.38 -18.02
CA PHE A 100 5.92 -4.52 -18.06
C PHE A 100 6.58 -5.77 -18.61
N VAL A 101 7.30 -5.66 -19.73
CA VAL A 101 8.01 -6.81 -20.32
C VAL A 101 9.07 -7.34 -19.35
N VAL A 102 9.89 -6.47 -18.76
CA VAL A 102 10.94 -6.86 -17.83
C VAL A 102 10.36 -7.57 -16.60
N PHE A 103 9.36 -6.99 -15.95
CA PHE A 103 8.75 -7.60 -14.76
C PHE A 103 7.90 -8.81 -15.07
N LEU A 104 7.30 -8.93 -16.25
CA LEU A 104 6.61 -10.14 -16.64
C LEU A 104 7.59 -11.31 -16.73
N ILE A 105 8.72 -11.12 -17.41
CA ILE A 105 9.77 -12.15 -17.51
C ILE A 105 10.35 -12.46 -16.13
N ALA A 106 10.65 -11.42 -15.32
CA ALA A 106 11.18 -11.61 -13.97
C ALA A 106 10.21 -12.38 -13.08
N ALA A 107 8.94 -12.00 -13.06
CA ALA A 107 7.92 -12.67 -12.26
C ALA A 107 7.74 -14.13 -12.68
N ILE A 108 7.65 -14.42 -13.99
CA ILE A 108 7.57 -15.81 -14.47
C ILE A 108 8.79 -16.61 -14.03
N THR A 109 10.00 -16.06 -14.20
CA THR A 109 11.25 -16.73 -13.84
C THR A 109 11.30 -17.02 -12.34
N VAL A 110 11.05 -16.01 -11.50
CA VAL A 110 11.02 -16.16 -10.03
C VAL A 110 10.00 -17.21 -9.60
N GLN A 111 8.77 -17.14 -10.12
CA GLN A 111 7.67 -18.02 -9.69
C GLN A 111 7.86 -19.47 -10.17
N THR A 112 8.72 -19.73 -11.15
CA THR A 112 8.96 -21.07 -11.70
C THR A 112 10.27 -21.71 -11.25
N THR A 113 11.23 -20.91 -10.78
CA THR A 113 12.59 -21.39 -10.45
C THR A 113 12.98 -21.28 -8.98
N VAL A 114 12.26 -20.48 -8.18
CA VAL A 114 12.53 -20.37 -6.74
C VAL A 114 11.76 -21.46 -6.00
N GLU A 115 12.48 -22.37 -5.36
CA GLU A 115 11.91 -23.47 -4.57
C GLU A 115 11.59 -23.04 -3.13
N ASP A 116 12.51 -22.35 -2.44
CA ASP A 116 12.31 -21.84 -1.08
C ASP A 116 12.08 -20.32 -1.07
N ILE A 117 10.81 -19.93 -0.88
CA ILE A 117 10.39 -18.53 -0.80
C ILE A 117 10.95 -17.83 0.45
N ASN A 118 11.08 -18.53 1.58
CA ASN A 118 11.57 -17.91 2.82
C ASN A 118 13.06 -17.61 2.71
N GLU A 119 13.85 -18.56 2.21
CA GLU A 119 15.28 -18.35 1.96
C GLU A 119 15.48 -17.20 0.97
N PHE A 120 14.78 -17.24 -0.17
CA PHE A 120 14.88 -16.20 -1.20
C PHE A 120 14.63 -14.78 -0.66
N LYS A 121 13.65 -14.63 0.24
CA LYS A 121 13.25 -13.31 0.77
C LYS A 121 14.09 -12.81 1.93
N TYR A 122 14.57 -13.72 2.78
CA TYR A 122 15.10 -13.36 4.11
C TYR A 122 16.56 -13.73 4.30
N ALA A 123 17.14 -14.60 3.46
CA ALA A 123 18.56 -14.86 3.49
C ALA A 123 19.35 -13.72 2.81
N GLU A 124 20.49 -13.40 3.40
CA GLU A 124 21.38 -12.34 2.92
C GLU A 124 21.93 -12.70 1.53
N GLY A 125 21.82 -11.76 0.58
CA GLY A 125 22.40 -11.91 -0.76
C GLY A 125 21.65 -12.83 -1.74
N VAL A 126 20.80 -13.76 -1.28
CA VAL A 126 20.17 -14.78 -2.15
C VAL A 126 19.33 -14.18 -3.27
N SER A 127 18.40 -13.27 -2.95
CA SER A 127 17.57 -12.63 -3.99
C SER A 127 18.39 -11.72 -4.91
N VAL A 128 19.44 -11.07 -4.40
CA VAL A 128 20.29 -10.20 -5.21
C VAL A 128 21.08 -11.01 -6.22
N ASP A 129 21.72 -12.11 -5.78
CA ASP A 129 22.42 -13.03 -6.68
C ASP A 129 21.48 -13.54 -7.77
N PHE A 130 20.26 -13.94 -7.40
CA PHE A 130 19.26 -14.37 -8.37
C PHE A 130 18.96 -13.29 -9.43
N TYR A 131 18.67 -12.06 -9.00
CA TYR A 131 18.30 -11.00 -9.95
C TYR A 131 19.46 -10.57 -10.86
N TYR A 132 20.69 -10.69 -10.39
CA TYR A 132 21.87 -10.26 -11.14
C TYR A 132 22.45 -11.36 -12.03
N ASN A 133 22.30 -12.63 -11.64
CA ASN A 133 22.99 -13.74 -12.29
C ASN A 133 22.04 -14.80 -12.89
N LYS A 134 20.76 -14.83 -12.53
CA LYS A 134 19.81 -15.87 -13.00
C LYS A 134 18.67 -15.36 -13.89
N LEU A 135 18.42 -14.04 -13.94
CA LEU A 135 17.43 -13.50 -14.87
C LEU A 135 17.92 -13.61 -16.33
N PRO A 136 17.03 -13.90 -17.30
CA PRO A 136 17.41 -14.12 -18.70
C PRO A 136 17.68 -12.82 -19.47
N PHE A 137 18.07 -11.76 -18.77
CA PHE A 137 18.38 -10.45 -19.33
C PHE A 137 19.39 -9.71 -18.45
N PRO A 138 20.16 -8.75 -19.02
CA PRO A 138 21.13 -7.97 -18.26
C PRO A 138 20.54 -7.23 -17.04
N PRO A 139 21.24 -7.14 -15.90
CA PRO A 139 20.75 -6.50 -14.67
C PRO A 139 20.32 -5.03 -14.84
N VAL A 140 20.85 -4.33 -15.84
CA VAL A 140 20.46 -2.95 -16.17
C VAL A 140 18.97 -2.83 -16.46
N PHE A 141 18.36 -3.83 -17.12
CA PHE A 141 16.93 -3.82 -17.40
C PHE A 141 16.11 -4.02 -16.12
N PHE A 142 16.57 -4.90 -15.22
CA PHE A 142 15.92 -5.10 -13.93
C PHE A 142 15.94 -3.83 -13.08
N ASN A 143 17.11 -3.19 -12.97
CA ASN A 143 17.30 -1.95 -12.24
C ASN A 143 16.46 -0.81 -12.84
N PHE A 144 16.41 -0.72 -14.18
CA PHE A 144 15.49 0.19 -14.87
C PHE A 144 14.03 -0.06 -14.47
N ALA A 145 13.58 -1.32 -14.47
CA ALA A 145 12.22 -1.66 -14.09
C ALA A 145 11.90 -1.30 -12.62
N ILE A 146 12.79 -1.61 -11.67
CA ILE A 146 12.66 -1.23 -10.25
C ILE A 146 12.58 0.29 -10.06
N ILE A 147 13.28 1.07 -10.87
CA ILE A 147 13.22 2.53 -10.78
C ILE A 147 11.93 3.07 -11.40
N PHE A 148 11.52 2.55 -12.55
CA PHE A 148 10.47 3.18 -13.34
C PHE A 148 9.07 2.60 -13.16
N TYR A 149 8.90 1.48 -12.43
CA TYR A 149 7.56 0.96 -12.11
C TYR A 149 6.72 1.92 -11.27
N TYR A 150 7.33 2.86 -10.56
CA TYR A 150 6.59 3.91 -9.85
C TYR A 150 5.71 4.76 -10.79
N PHE A 151 6.04 4.85 -12.09
CA PHE A 151 5.17 5.50 -13.07
C PHE A 151 3.84 4.76 -13.29
N SER A 152 3.75 3.48 -12.92
CA SER A 152 2.51 2.70 -13.02
C SER A 152 1.41 3.23 -12.10
N TYR A 153 1.77 3.90 -11.00
CA TYR A 153 0.77 4.59 -10.17
C TYR A 153 0.06 5.69 -10.95
N PHE A 154 0.74 6.44 -11.82
CA PHE A 154 0.12 7.52 -12.60
C PHE A 154 -0.70 7.01 -13.80
N ILE A 155 -0.42 5.80 -14.28
CA ILE A 155 -1.23 5.15 -15.31
C ILE A 155 -2.65 4.82 -14.79
N LEU A 156 -2.81 4.53 -13.49
CA LEU A 156 -4.11 4.18 -12.92
C LEU A 156 -5.15 5.33 -13.00
N PRO A 157 -4.84 6.60 -12.63
CA PRO A 157 -5.69 7.74 -12.94
C PRO A 157 -6.06 7.86 -14.43
N LEU A 158 -5.13 7.58 -15.35
CA LEU A 158 -5.38 7.64 -16.79
C LEU A 158 -6.35 6.56 -17.25
N HIS A 159 -6.30 5.36 -16.67
CA HIS A 159 -7.28 4.30 -16.92
C HIS A 159 -8.71 4.82 -16.68
N PHE A 160 -9.00 5.36 -15.49
CA PHE A 160 -10.32 5.89 -15.16
C PHE A 160 -10.69 7.14 -15.98
N TYR A 161 -9.71 8.00 -16.27
CA TYR A 161 -9.92 9.15 -17.14
C TYR A 161 -10.36 8.74 -18.55
N TYR A 162 -9.70 7.75 -19.17
CA TYR A 162 -10.06 7.29 -20.50
C TYR A 162 -11.35 6.51 -20.54
N LEU A 163 -11.72 5.79 -19.46
CA LEU A 163 -13.06 5.24 -19.30
C LEU A 163 -14.12 6.34 -19.28
N TYR A 164 -13.89 7.40 -18.50
CA TYR A 164 -14.78 8.57 -18.45
C TYR A 164 -14.96 9.20 -19.84
N LYS A 165 -13.86 9.39 -20.58
CA LYS A 165 -13.89 9.90 -21.97
C LYS A 165 -14.32 8.87 -23.01
N LYS A 166 -14.77 7.68 -22.61
CA LYS A 166 -15.21 6.57 -23.49
C LYS A 166 -14.14 6.08 -24.49
N LYS A 167 -12.86 6.35 -24.23
CA LYS A 167 -11.71 5.87 -25.01
C LYS A 167 -11.25 4.50 -24.48
N VAL A 168 -12.03 3.47 -24.78
CA VAL A 168 -11.88 2.12 -24.18
C VAL A 168 -10.49 1.54 -24.37
N TRP A 169 -9.93 1.59 -25.58
CA TRP A 169 -8.61 1.02 -25.87
C TRP A 169 -7.49 1.63 -25.03
N LEU A 170 -7.41 2.96 -24.95
CA LEU A 170 -6.42 3.63 -24.11
C LEU A 170 -6.62 3.29 -22.63
N SER A 171 -7.88 3.17 -22.19
CA SER A 171 -8.18 2.71 -20.84
C SER A 171 -7.67 1.28 -20.58
N VAL A 172 -7.87 0.36 -21.52
CA VAL A 172 -7.41 -1.04 -21.39
C VAL A 172 -5.89 -1.10 -21.33
N ILE A 173 -5.19 -0.36 -22.21
CA ILE A 173 -3.72 -0.27 -22.17
C ILE A 173 -3.25 0.27 -20.81
N CYS A 174 -3.88 1.33 -20.31
CA CYS A 174 -3.55 1.87 -19.00
C CYS A 174 -3.84 0.84 -17.89
N PHE A 175 -4.96 0.11 -17.95
CA PHE A 175 -5.25 -0.93 -16.98
C PHE A 175 -4.16 -2.02 -16.96
N LEU A 176 -3.82 -2.57 -18.13
CA LEU A 176 -2.78 -3.59 -18.28
C LEU A 176 -1.43 -3.11 -17.76
N LEU A 177 -1.01 -1.90 -18.14
CA LEU A 177 0.28 -1.34 -17.70
C LEU A 177 0.30 -0.98 -16.20
N SER A 178 -0.86 -0.77 -15.57
CA SER A 178 -0.92 -0.60 -14.11
C SER A 178 -0.58 -1.88 -13.34
N PHE A 179 -0.68 -3.06 -13.97
CA PHE A 179 -0.27 -4.33 -13.35
C PHE A 179 1.22 -4.45 -13.10
N ASN A 180 2.05 -3.53 -13.59
CA ASN A 180 3.46 -3.43 -13.18
C ASN A 180 3.63 -3.39 -11.65
N ILE A 181 2.67 -2.80 -10.91
CA ILE A 181 2.65 -2.83 -9.44
C ILE A 181 2.49 -4.27 -8.93
N VAL A 182 1.58 -5.03 -9.54
CA VAL A 182 1.34 -6.45 -9.20
C VAL A 182 2.54 -7.30 -9.59
N LEU A 183 3.08 -7.14 -10.81
CA LEU A 183 4.26 -7.88 -11.28
C LEU A 183 5.49 -7.62 -10.41
N TYR A 184 5.68 -6.38 -9.93
CA TYR A 184 6.67 -6.09 -8.89
C TYR A 184 6.40 -6.93 -7.64
N GLY A 185 5.16 -6.93 -7.13
CA GLY A 185 4.77 -7.77 -5.99
C GLY A 185 5.07 -9.26 -6.20
N LEU A 186 4.77 -9.80 -7.38
CA LEU A 186 5.05 -11.21 -7.73
C LEU A 186 6.55 -11.50 -7.79
N THR A 187 7.35 -10.58 -8.34
CA THR A 187 8.81 -10.72 -8.43
C THR A 187 9.44 -10.85 -7.05
N PHE A 188 8.90 -10.20 -6.02
CA PHE A 188 9.42 -10.24 -4.64
C PHE A 188 8.59 -11.11 -3.68
N PHE A 189 7.67 -11.95 -4.19
CA PHE A 189 6.73 -12.74 -3.38
C PHE A 189 6.02 -11.89 -2.29
N SER A 190 5.62 -10.67 -2.63
CA SER A 190 5.03 -9.69 -1.72
C SER A 190 3.51 -9.65 -1.85
N ARG A 191 2.83 -10.37 -0.96
CA ARG A 191 1.36 -10.36 -0.85
C ARG A 191 0.81 -8.96 -0.54
N ALA A 192 1.52 -8.19 0.29
CA ALA A 192 1.11 -6.82 0.65
C ALA A 192 0.99 -5.90 -0.56
N VAL A 193 1.86 -6.04 -1.57
CA VAL A 193 1.81 -5.22 -2.79
C VAL A 193 0.62 -5.57 -3.67
N VAL A 194 0.24 -6.85 -3.75
CA VAL A 194 -0.97 -7.27 -4.48
C VAL A 194 -2.22 -6.71 -3.81
N VAL A 195 -2.30 -6.81 -2.47
CA VAL A 195 -3.38 -6.21 -1.67
C VAL A 195 -3.42 -4.69 -1.84
N GLN A 196 -2.25 -4.03 -1.82
CA GLN A 196 -2.12 -2.60 -2.06
C GLN A 196 -2.72 -2.19 -3.40
N TYR A 197 -2.40 -2.92 -4.48
CA TYR A 197 -2.96 -2.65 -5.81
C TYR A 197 -4.49 -2.82 -5.82
N ALA A 198 -5.01 -3.89 -5.24
CA ALA A 198 -6.45 -4.13 -5.16
C ALA A 198 -7.17 -3.00 -4.39
N LEU A 199 -6.64 -2.63 -3.22
CA LEU A 199 -7.15 -1.53 -2.40
C LEU A 199 -7.10 -0.18 -3.14
N LEU A 200 -6.01 0.08 -3.86
CA LEU A 200 -5.84 1.29 -4.65
C LEU A 200 -6.86 1.35 -5.80
N TYR A 201 -7.05 0.26 -6.52
CA TYR A 201 -8.02 0.14 -7.60
C TYR A 201 -9.46 0.31 -7.10
N ILE A 202 -9.82 -0.36 -6.01
CA ILE A 202 -11.14 -0.22 -5.34
C ILE A 202 -11.36 1.23 -4.91
N SER A 203 -10.35 1.88 -4.34
CA SER A 203 -10.44 3.28 -3.92
C SER A 203 -10.71 4.22 -5.09
N PHE A 204 -9.98 4.05 -6.21
CA PHE A 204 -10.22 4.87 -7.39
C PHE A 204 -11.57 4.59 -8.04
N LEU A 205 -11.99 3.32 -8.08
CA LEU A 205 -13.32 2.97 -8.54
C LEU A 205 -14.38 3.64 -7.67
N PHE A 206 -14.26 3.55 -6.35
CA PHE A 206 -15.19 4.17 -5.42
C PHE A 206 -15.25 5.70 -5.60
N LEU A 207 -14.09 6.34 -5.72
CA LEU A 207 -13.97 7.79 -5.93
C LEU A 207 -14.63 8.25 -7.23
N LEU A 208 -14.41 7.50 -8.32
CA LEU A 208 -14.78 7.90 -9.67
C LEU A 208 -16.02 7.17 -10.20
N TYR A 209 -16.67 6.32 -9.40
CA TYR A 209 -17.83 5.54 -9.82
C TYR A 209 -18.94 6.43 -10.40
N GLY A 210 -19.16 7.62 -9.81
CA GLY A 210 -20.16 8.57 -10.25
C GLY A 210 -19.92 9.15 -11.65
N THR A 211 -18.66 9.21 -12.11
CA THR A 211 -18.29 9.78 -13.43
C THR A 211 -18.52 8.80 -14.57
N LEU A 212 -18.65 7.49 -14.26
CA LEU A 212 -18.65 6.43 -15.27
C LEU A 212 -20.04 6.17 -15.86
N ALA A 213 -20.07 5.89 -17.17
CA ALA A 213 -21.28 5.46 -17.86
C ALA A 213 -21.78 4.10 -17.33
N PRO A 214 -23.11 3.83 -17.32
CA PRO A 214 -23.70 2.59 -16.80
C PRO A 214 -23.07 1.31 -17.36
N ARG A 215 -22.76 1.28 -18.66
CA ARG A 215 -22.10 0.12 -19.31
C ARG A 215 -20.76 -0.23 -18.68
N PHE A 216 -19.95 0.78 -18.34
CA PHE A 216 -18.61 0.58 -17.77
C PHE A 216 -18.68 0.21 -16.30
N LYS A 217 -19.68 0.72 -15.56
CA LYS A 217 -19.92 0.30 -14.17
C LYS A 217 -20.13 -1.20 -14.05
N ARG A 218 -20.85 -1.82 -15.00
CA ARG A 218 -21.07 -3.27 -15.02
C ARG A 218 -19.76 -4.02 -15.27
N ILE A 219 -18.98 -3.61 -16.28
CA ILE A 219 -17.68 -4.22 -16.60
C ILE A 219 -16.74 -4.15 -15.41
N LEU A 220 -16.61 -2.99 -14.77
CA LEU A 220 -15.71 -2.79 -13.63
C LEU A 220 -16.12 -3.59 -12.39
N LYS A 221 -17.42 -3.81 -12.16
CA LYS A 221 -17.87 -4.72 -11.10
C LYS A 221 -17.38 -6.14 -11.36
N PHE A 222 -17.46 -6.63 -12.60
CA PHE A 222 -16.91 -7.94 -12.96
C PHE A 222 -15.38 -7.98 -12.85
N SER A 223 -14.69 -6.92 -13.30
CA SER A 223 -13.24 -6.80 -13.14
C SER A 223 -12.81 -6.83 -11.67
N LEU A 224 -13.58 -6.19 -10.77
CA LEU A 224 -13.32 -6.26 -9.32
C LEU A 224 -13.48 -7.65 -8.75
N ILE A 225 -14.56 -8.36 -9.14
CA ILE A 225 -14.77 -9.75 -8.69
C ILE A 225 -13.60 -10.61 -9.15
N PHE A 226 -13.19 -10.47 -10.42
CA PHE A 226 -12.07 -11.20 -10.99
C PHE A 226 -10.73 -10.88 -10.30
N LEU A 227 -10.44 -9.60 -10.08
CA LEU A 227 -9.25 -9.16 -9.31
C LEU A 227 -9.27 -9.71 -7.88
N GLY A 228 -10.44 -9.71 -7.23
CA GLY A 228 -10.64 -10.28 -5.90
C GLY A 228 -10.36 -11.78 -5.89
N LEU A 229 -10.88 -12.53 -6.86
CA LEU A 229 -10.63 -13.97 -6.99
C LEU A 229 -9.15 -14.27 -7.22
N ILE A 230 -8.47 -13.54 -8.10
CA ILE A 230 -7.02 -13.69 -8.33
C ILE A 230 -6.24 -13.38 -7.05
N ALA A 231 -6.54 -12.27 -6.38
CA ALA A 231 -5.84 -11.87 -5.17
C ALA A 231 -6.02 -12.91 -4.07
N THR A 232 -7.24 -13.43 -3.88
CA THR A 232 -7.53 -14.49 -2.91
C THR A 232 -6.83 -15.80 -3.29
N ALA A 233 -6.91 -16.23 -4.54
CA ALA A 233 -6.25 -17.46 -5.00
C ALA A 233 -4.72 -17.38 -4.85
N TYR A 234 -4.12 -16.25 -5.23
CA TYR A 234 -2.68 -16.01 -5.03
C TYR A 234 -2.31 -16.01 -3.54
N PHE A 235 -3.12 -15.35 -2.70
CA PHE A 235 -2.86 -15.32 -1.26
C PHE A 235 -2.95 -16.72 -0.64
N ILE A 236 -3.97 -17.51 -1.00
CA ILE A 236 -4.14 -18.90 -0.56
C ILE A 236 -2.94 -19.72 -1.02
N ASN A 237 -2.59 -19.69 -2.31
CA ASN A 237 -1.47 -20.46 -2.85
C ASN A 237 -0.15 -20.18 -2.11
N ILE A 238 0.24 -18.91 -1.98
CA ILE A 238 1.45 -18.54 -1.25
C ILE A 238 1.37 -18.93 0.23
N SER A 239 0.18 -18.88 0.83
CA SER A 239 0.00 -19.31 2.23
C SER A 239 0.13 -20.82 2.37
N GLN A 240 -0.46 -21.61 1.47
CA GLN A 240 -0.34 -23.07 1.46
C GLN A 240 1.09 -23.52 1.20
N GLN A 241 1.77 -22.95 0.20
CA GLN A 241 3.19 -23.24 -0.03
C GLN A 241 4.04 -22.94 1.22
N ARG A 242 3.70 -21.89 1.97
CA ARG A 242 4.43 -21.54 3.21
C ARG A 242 4.07 -22.40 4.42
N PHE A 243 2.81 -22.84 4.55
CA PHE A 243 2.30 -23.45 5.78
C PHE A 243 1.95 -24.94 5.66
N GLU A 244 1.79 -25.49 4.47
CA GLU A 244 1.47 -26.91 4.25
C GLU A 244 2.68 -27.71 3.73
N GLN A 245 3.50 -27.13 2.84
CA GLN A 245 4.63 -27.85 2.22
C GLN A 245 5.87 -27.93 3.12
N ASP A 246 6.06 -26.97 4.03
CA ASP A 246 7.10 -27.03 5.05
C ASP A 246 6.52 -27.66 6.34
N VAL A 247 6.64 -28.98 6.47
CA VAL A 247 6.16 -29.77 7.61
C VAL A 247 6.72 -29.27 8.95
N LYS A 248 7.93 -28.69 8.97
CA LYS A 248 8.51 -28.10 10.19
C LYS A 248 7.86 -26.76 10.51
N SER A 249 7.68 -25.89 9.53
CA SER A 249 6.98 -24.61 9.72
C SER A 249 5.51 -24.82 10.07
N SER A 250 4.82 -25.75 9.44
CA SER A 250 3.44 -26.13 9.73
C SER A 250 3.27 -26.58 11.17
N LYS A 251 4.10 -27.54 11.63
CA LYS A 251 4.08 -28.04 13.02
C LYS A 251 4.51 -26.98 14.04
N THR A 252 5.39 -26.05 13.68
CA THR A 252 5.82 -24.98 14.58
C THR A 252 4.78 -23.87 14.68
N TYR A 253 4.13 -23.53 13.58
CA TYR A 253 3.14 -22.45 13.51
C TYR A 253 1.79 -22.87 14.10
N SER A 254 1.32 -24.08 13.79
CA SER A 254 0.11 -24.67 14.41
C SER A 254 0.24 -24.81 15.93
N LYS A 255 1.42 -25.16 16.44
CA LYS A 255 1.72 -25.17 17.89
C LYS A 255 1.85 -23.77 18.50
N GLY A 256 2.03 -22.74 17.66
CA GLY A 256 2.15 -21.34 18.06
C GLY A 256 0.83 -20.58 18.06
N ILE A 257 -0.28 -21.21 17.64
CA ILE A 257 -1.62 -20.62 17.73
C ILE A 257 -2.01 -20.60 19.22
N PRO A 258 -2.32 -19.42 19.80
CA PRO A 258 -2.79 -19.33 21.17
C PRO A 258 -4.06 -20.14 21.37
N VAL A 259 -4.20 -20.76 22.55
CA VAL A 259 -5.40 -21.54 22.91
C VAL A 259 -6.64 -20.64 22.94
N GLU A 260 -6.43 -19.36 23.23
CA GLU A 260 -7.45 -18.32 23.29
C GLU A 260 -7.91 -17.84 21.89
N ALA A 261 -7.20 -18.23 20.82
CA ALA A 261 -7.61 -17.87 19.47
C ALA A 261 -8.91 -18.59 19.09
N ILE A 262 -9.89 -17.83 18.59
CA ILE A 262 -11.20 -18.35 18.18
C ILE A 262 -11.05 -19.30 16.97
N THR A 263 -10.08 -19.02 16.09
CA THR A 263 -9.74 -19.90 14.99
C THR A 263 -8.45 -20.67 15.30
N GLN A 264 -8.52 -21.99 15.12
CA GLN A 264 -7.40 -22.92 15.27
C GLN A 264 -6.92 -23.45 13.92
N ASP A 265 -7.58 -23.07 12.82
CA ASP A 265 -7.14 -23.40 11.47
C ASP A 265 -5.91 -22.54 11.09
N PRO A 266 -4.74 -23.12 10.76
CA PRO A 266 -3.52 -22.37 10.53
C PRO A 266 -3.59 -21.40 9.33
N VAL A 267 -4.38 -21.72 8.30
CA VAL A 267 -4.52 -20.86 7.11
C VAL A 267 -5.38 -19.65 7.43
N VAL A 268 -6.53 -19.85 8.07
CA VAL A 268 -7.42 -18.78 8.52
C VAL A 268 -6.73 -17.93 9.59
N TYR A 269 -6.06 -18.55 10.57
CA TYR A 269 -5.26 -17.85 11.56
C TYR A 269 -4.18 -17.00 10.90
N GLY A 270 -3.40 -17.58 9.97
CA GLY A 270 -2.34 -16.85 9.26
C GLY A 270 -2.86 -15.67 8.44
N TYR A 271 -4.07 -15.77 7.87
CA TYR A 271 -4.73 -14.65 7.18
C TYR A 271 -5.11 -13.53 8.16
N LEU A 272 -5.76 -13.88 9.28
CA LEU A 272 -6.18 -12.92 10.28
C LEU A 272 -4.96 -12.25 10.92
N ASP A 273 -3.94 -13.02 11.31
CA ASP A 273 -2.68 -12.51 11.85
C ASP A 273 -2.03 -11.52 10.88
N TYR A 274 -1.89 -11.89 9.60
CA TYR A 274 -1.30 -11.02 8.60
C TYR A 274 -2.02 -9.66 8.45
N THR A 275 -3.35 -9.64 8.58
CA THR A 275 -4.16 -8.42 8.40
C THR A 275 -4.37 -7.62 9.69
N SER A 276 -4.14 -8.22 10.86
CA SER A 276 -4.35 -7.62 12.18
C SER A 276 -3.07 -7.13 12.86
N GLN A 277 -1.91 -7.65 12.46
CA GLN A 277 -0.61 -7.39 13.10
C GLN A 277 -0.35 -5.91 13.38
N GLY A 278 -0.56 -5.01 12.41
CA GLY A 278 -0.13 -3.63 12.56
C GLY A 278 -0.83 -2.84 13.64
N PHE A 279 -2.03 -3.22 14.07
CA PHE A 279 -2.72 -2.52 15.15
C PHE A 279 -2.19 -2.93 16.52
N PHE A 280 -2.16 -4.24 16.78
CA PHE A 280 -1.67 -4.81 18.04
C PHE A 280 -0.16 -4.57 18.22
N ASN A 281 0.65 -4.99 17.24
CA ASN A 281 2.10 -4.80 17.31
C ASN A 281 2.46 -3.32 17.33
N GLY A 282 1.71 -2.47 16.62
CA GLY A 282 1.95 -1.03 16.60
C GLY A 282 1.79 -0.40 17.98
N TYR A 283 0.77 -0.82 18.73
CA TYR A 283 0.57 -0.38 20.11
C TYR A 283 1.71 -0.85 21.03
N GLU A 284 2.06 -2.14 21.00
CA GLU A 284 3.13 -2.68 21.85
C GLU A 284 4.50 -2.05 21.54
N VAL A 285 4.80 -1.83 20.26
CA VAL A 285 6.04 -1.16 19.84
C VAL A 285 6.09 0.30 20.32
N LEU A 286 4.95 1.01 20.33
CA LEU A 286 4.88 2.37 20.84
C LEU A 286 5.12 2.44 22.36
N GLN A 287 4.69 1.43 23.13
CA GLN A 287 4.96 1.37 24.57
C GLN A 287 6.46 1.25 24.89
N LEU A 288 7.25 0.72 23.96
CA LEU A 288 8.71 0.59 24.07
C LEU A 288 9.48 1.85 23.65
N TYR A 289 8.79 2.91 23.21
CA TYR A 289 9.45 4.11 22.70
C TYR A 289 10.00 4.97 23.84
N GLU A 290 11.33 5.03 23.95
CA GLU A 290 12.04 5.80 24.99
C GLU A 290 12.55 7.17 24.49
N GLY A 291 12.13 7.61 23.29
CA GLY A 291 12.57 8.88 22.68
C GLY A 291 13.58 8.69 21.54
N GLU A 292 14.30 7.57 21.52
CA GLU A 292 15.21 7.23 20.42
C GLU A 292 14.45 6.73 19.18
N GLY A 293 14.93 7.12 18.00
CA GLY A 293 14.26 6.83 16.73
C GLY A 293 15.24 6.60 15.59
N PHE A 294 14.69 6.26 14.43
CA PHE A 294 15.41 5.98 13.19
C PHE A 294 15.87 7.24 12.44
N GLY A 295 15.48 8.43 12.88
CA GLY A 295 15.94 9.70 12.30
C GLY A 295 15.55 9.91 10.83
N GLY A 296 14.39 9.41 10.41
CA GLY A 296 13.91 9.47 9.03
C GLY A 296 14.47 8.37 8.12
N THR A 297 15.38 7.53 8.60
CA THR A 297 16.06 6.52 7.77
C THR A 297 15.08 5.57 7.11
N LEU A 298 14.01 5.14 7.78
CA LEU A 298 13.03 4.23 7.18
C LEU A 298 12.24 4.89 6.04
N THR A 299 12.06 6.20 6.10
CA THR A 299 11.44 6.98 5.03
C THR A 299 12.40 7.23 3.88
N PHE A 300 13.62 7.67 4.17
CA PHE A 300 14.58 8.08 3.15
C PHE A 300 15.38 6.91 2.54
N GLU A 301 15.22 5.69 3.07
CA GLU A 301 15.87 4.47 2.58
C GLU A 301 15.70 4.26 1.08
N SER A 302 14.51 4.54 0.53
CA SER A 302 14.27 4.35 -0.91
C SER A 302 15.08 5.30 -1.78
N ILE A 303 15.41 6.51 -1.29
CA ILE A 303 16.34 7.42 -1.98
C ILE A 303 17.77 6.90 -1.88
N LEU A 304 18.20 6.43 -0.71
CA LEU A 304 19.54 5.85 -0.56
C LEU A 304 19.70 4.63 -1.46
N GLY A 305 18.70 3.75 -1.51
CA GLY A 305 18.68 2.58 -2.38
C GLY A 305 18.57 2.93 -3.88
N PHE A 306 17.97 4.08 -4.21
CA PHE A 306 17.96 4.59 -5.59
C PHE A 306 19.36 5.01 -6.07
N VAL A 307 20.21 5.52 -5.18
CA VAL A 307 21.56 6.01 -5.53
C VAL A 307 22.63 4.92 -5.38
N SER A 308 22.51 4.00 -4.43
CA SER A 308 23.62 3.12 -4.02
C SER A 308 23.49 1.64 -4.39
N THR A 309 22.29 1.19 -4.80
CA THR A 309 21.78 -0.17 -5.14
C THR A 309 20.53 -0.48 -4.30
N PRO A 310 19.53 -1.23 -4.82
CA PRO A 310 18.32 -1.53 -4.07
C PRO A 310 18.66 -2.22 -2.75
N MET A 311 18.45 -1.52 -1.64
CA MET A 311 18.77 -2.04 -0.31
C MET A 311 17.88 -3.24 0.01
N GLN A 312 18.50 -4.31 0.52
CA GLN A 312 17.84 -5.59 0.76
C GLN A 312 16.86 -5.50 1.93
N THR A 313 15.76 -6.27 1.86
CA THR A 313 14.78 -6.39 2.96
C THR A 313 15.46 -6.84 4.27
N TYR A 314 16.53 -7.63 4.17
CA TYR A 314 17.35 -8.07 5.29
C TYR A 314 17.96 -6.91 6.09
N GLU A 315 18.61 -5.96 5.40
CA GLU A 315 19.27 -4.81 6.04
C GLU A 315 18.27 -3.90 6.77
N ARG A 316 17.06 -3.72 6.21
CA ARG A 316 15.98 -2.98 6.87
C ARG A 316 15.57 -3.62 8.20
N ASN A 317 15.44 -4.96 8.21
CA ASN A 317 15.04 -5.66 9.43
C ASN A 317 16.15 -5.63 10.49
N LYS A 318 17.41 -5.71 10.08
CA LYS A 318 18.58 -5.54 10.95
C LYS A 318 18.64 -4.14 11.56
N TYR A 319 18.29 -3.12 10.79
CA TYR A 319 18.21 -1.75 11.28
C TYR A 319 17.09 -1.56 12.32
N ARG A 320 15.91 -2.13 12.06
CA ARG A 320 14.78 -2.13 13.02
C ARG A 320 15.14 -2.86 14.32
N ALA A 321 15.87 -3.96 14.23
CA ALA A 321 16.30 -4.76 15.37
C ALA A 321 17.22 -4.02 16.36
N LYS A 322 17.69 -2.82 16.02
CA LYS A 322 18.41 -1.94 16.95
C LYS A 322 17.50 -1.34 18.02
N LEU A 323 16.25 -1.03 17.68
CA LEU A 323 15.29 -0.34 18.57
C LEU A 323 14.06 -1.19 18.86
N TRP A 324 13.73 -2.16 18.01
CA TRP A 324 12.58 -3.03 18.18
C TRP A 324 13.02 -4.44 18.56
N PRO A 325 12.30 -5.11 19.48
CA PRO A 325 12.45 -6.54 19.70
C PRO A 325 12.44 -7.33 18.38
N ARG A 326 13.19 -8.43 18.35
CA ARG A 326 13.43 -9.18 17.12
C ARG A 326 12.12 -9.60 16.44
N HIS A 327 11.10 -10.04 17.18
CA HIS A 327 9.83 -10.47 16.57
C HIS A 327 9.08 -9.31 15.88
N TYR A 328 9.15 -8.09 16.41
CA TYR A 328 8.54 -6.92 15.76
C TYR A 328 9.31 -6.40 14.55
N SER A 329 10.61 -6.71 14.46
CA SER A 329 11.46 -6.24 13.37
C SER A 329 11.10 -6.87 12.01
N TYR A 330 10.50 -8.06 12.03
CA TYR A 330 10.08 -8.84 10.86
C TYR A 330 8.55 -8.85 10.67
N SER A 331 7.78 -8.12 11.48
CA SER A 331 6.33 -8.04 11.41
C SER A 331 5.83 -6.68 10.91
N PHE A 332 4.52 -6.61 10.67
CA PHE A 332 3.85 -5.34 10.47
C PHE A 332 3.55 -4.67 11.81
N ASN A 333 3.90 -3.39 11.94
CA ASN A 333 3.71 -2.60 13.16
C ASN A 333 2.82 -1.37 12.91
N GLY A 334 2.23 -1.27 11.72
CA GLY A 334 1.27 -0.23 11.38
C GLY A 334 1.87 1.18 11.27
N PHE A 335 1.16 2.07 10.59
CA PHE A 335 1.59 3.45 10.32
C PHE A 335 2.06 4.19 11.58
N PRO A 336 1.34 4.19 12.72
CA PRO A 336 1.71 5.00 13.88
C PRO A 336 3.09 4.68 14.45
N ALA A 337 3.41 3.40 14.67
CA ALA A 337 4.71 2.99 15.20
C ALA A 337 5.84 3.36 14.24
N TYR A 338 5.67 3.09 12.93
CA TYR A 338 6.65 3.49 11.92
C TYR A 338 6.90 5.00 11.94
N THR A 339 5.86 5.82 11.96
CA THR A 339 6.05 7.29 11.94
C THR A 339 6.67 7.82 13.22
N VAL A 340 6.26 7.31 14.39
CA VAL A 340 6.80 7.77 15.68
C VAL A 340 8.27 7.42 15.81
N TYR A 341 8.67 6.20 15.47
CA TYR A 341 10.09 5.86 15.50
C TYR A 341 10.89 6.59 14.42
N ASP A 342 10.32 6.93 13.28
CA ASP A 342 11.08 7.60 12.23
C ASP A 342 11.21 9.12 12.45
N TYR A 343 10.19 9.78 13.01
CA TYR A 343 10.15 11.25 13.14
C TYR A 343 10.00 11.77 14.58
N GLY A 344 9.87 10.89 15.57
CA GLY A 344 9.42 11.23 16.92
C GLY A 344 7.92 11.59 16.96
N ILE A 345 7.40 11.76 18.18
CA ILE A 345 5.98 12.08 18.42
C ILE A 345 5.58 13.40 17.75
N ILE A 346 6.33 14.47 18.01
CA ILE A 346 6.05 15.82 17.48
C ILE A 346 6.14 15.82 15.94
N GLY A 347 7.20 15.22 15.38
CA GLY A 347 7.38 15.11 13.94
C GLY A 347 6.25 14.34 13.26
N SER A 348 5.78 13.24 13.88
CA SER A 348 4.65 12.45 13.39
C SER A 348 3.35 13.25 13.32
N ILE A 349 3.06 14.03 14.37
CA ILE A 349 1.87 14.88 14.42
C ILE A 349 1.94 15.97 13.34
N ILE A 350 3.08 16.67 13.22
CA ILE A 350 3.29 17.70 12.19
C ILE A 350 3.13 17.09 10.79
N PHE A 351 3.75 15.95 10.53
CA PHE A 351 3.62 15.23 9.26
C PHE A 351 2.15 14.92 8.93
N CYS A 352 1.41 14.35 9.88
CA CYS A 352 0.00 14.01 9.69
C CYS A 352 -0.89 15.24 9.48
N LEU A 353 -0.60 16.36 10.16
CA LEU A 353 -1.30 17.63 9.95
C LEU A 353 -1.03 18.22 8.55
N LEU A 354 0.22 18.20 8.10
CA LEU A 354 0.59 18.63 6.75
C LEU A 354 -0.12 17.76 5.70
N TYR A 355 -0.08 16.44 5.87
CA TYR A 355 -0.80 15.49 5.04
C TYR A 355 -2.31 15.81 5.01
N PHE A 356 -2.92 16.05 6.17
CA PHE A 356 -4.34 16.41 6.27
C PHE A 356 -4.67 17.66 5.45
N VAL A 357 -3.88 18.71 5.57
CA VAL A 357 -4.07 19.98 4.85
C VAL A 357 -3.92 19.76 3.34
N VAL A 358 -2.89 19.05 2.90
CA VAL A 358 -2.64 18.76 1.48
C VAL A 358 -3.79 17.98 0.86
N VAL A 359 -4.20 16.85 1.48
CA VAL A 359 -5.30 16.01 1.00
C VAL A 359 -6.61 16.80 0.97
N LYS A 360 -6.90 17.58 2.00
CA LYS A 360 -8.12 18.41 2.04
C LYS A 360 -8.14 19.47 0.93
N ARG A 361 -7.00 20.09 0.60
CA ARG A 361 -6.89 21.10 -0.47
C ARG A 361 -7.17 20.53 -1.87
N MET A 362 -6.90 19.25 -2.08
CA MET A 362 -7.09 18.58 -3.38
C MET A 362 -8.47 17.98 -3.61
N ARG A 363 -9.37 18.09 -2.62
CA ARG A 363 -10.73 17.53 -2.68
C ARG A 363 -11.49 17.95 -3.95
N PRO A 364 -12.45 17.12 -4.40
CA PRO A 364 -13.41 17.53 -5.43
C PRO A 364 -14.11 18.85 -5.04
N LYS A 365 -14.29 19.74 -6.01
CA LYS A 365 -15.06 20.99 -5.88
C LYS A 365 -16.19 20.95 -6.89
N GLU A 366 -17.40 21.31 -6.47
CA GLU A 366 -18.59 21.29 -7.37
C GLU A 366 -18.81 19.92 -8.05
N ASN A 367 -18.51 18.82 -7.36
CA ASN A 367 -18.51 17.45 -7.88
C ASN A 367 -17.49 17.15 -9.01
N GLY A 368 -16.60 18.09 -9.33
CA GLY A 368 -15.50 17.91 -10.27
C GLY A 368 -14.16 17.69 -9.55
N ILE A 369 -13.36 16.73 -10.04
CA ILE A 369 -11.97 16.55 -9.58
C ILE A 369 -10.99 16.82 -10.72
N LYS A 370 -9.93 17.59 -10.46
CA LYS A 370 -8.93 17.91 -11.49
C LYS A 370 -8.09 16.67 -11.79
N LEU A 371 -7.89 16.33 -13.07
CA LEU A 371 -7.04 15.20 -13.45
C LEU A 371 -5.62 15.31 -12.87
N LYS A 372 -5.04 16.51 -12.83
CA LYS A 372 -3.72 16.74 -12.23
C LYS A 372 -3.66 16.39 -10.73
N ASN A 373 -4.78 16.54 -10.00
CA ASN A 373 -4.84 16.15 -8.60
C ASN A 373 -4.90 14.62 -8.47
N LEU A 374 -5.54 13.91 -9.41
CA LEU A 374 -5.62 12.45 -9.37
C LEU A 374 -4.25 11.78 -9.41
N PHE A 375 -3.27 12.36 -10.11
CA PHE A 375 -1.88 11.87 -10.09
C PHE A 375 -1.19 11.99 -8.73
N LEU A 376 -1.59 12.94 -7.88
CA LEU A 376 -1.05 13.06 -6.53
C LEU A 376 -1.88 12.26 -5.52
N ILE A 377 -3.20 12.21 -5.71
CA ILE A 377 -4.14 11.43 -4.91
C ILE A 377 -3.80 9.93 -4.97
N VAL A 378 -3.40 9.40 -6.13
CA VAL A 378 -3.01 7.98 -6.26
C VAL A 378 -1.81 7.61 -5.39
N LEU A 379 -0.92 8.57 -5.09
CA LEU A 379 0.18 8.35 -4.16
C LEU A 379 -0.29 8.48 -2.72
N LEU A 380 -0.96 9.59 -2.39
CA LEU A 380 -1.32 9.92 -1.01
C LEU A 380 -2.30 8.91 -0.39
N ILE A 381 -3.26 8.40 -1.17
CA ILE A 381 -4.26 7.46 -0.64
C ILE A 381 -3.63 6.14 -0.17
N GLN A 382 -2.44 5.80 -0.66
CA GLN A 382 -1.74 4.56 -0.27
C GLN A 382 -1.33 4.59 1.21
N ILE A 383 -1.07 5.76 1.79
CA ILE A 383 -0.68 5.89 3.22
C ILE A 383 -1.75 5.29 4.14
N PRO A 384 -3.03 5.76 4.11
CA PRO A 384 -4.06 5.17 4.95
C PRO A 384 -4.55 3.79 4.46
N LEU A 385 -4.39 3.42 3.18
CA LEU A 385 -4.71 2.07 2.72
C LEU A 385 -3.74 1.02 3.27
N MET A 386 -2.47 1.39 3.43
CA MET A 386 -1.41 0.49 3.92
C MET A 386 -1.13 0.66 5.41
N SER A 387 -1.90 1.48 6.13
CA SER A 387 -1.60 1.84 7.52
C SER A 387 -1.68 0.68 8.50
N ILE A 388 -2.32 -0.43 8.13
CA ILE A 388 -2.35 -1.67 8.92
C ILE A 388 -1.09 -2.53 8.71
N PHE A 389 -0.27 -2.21 7.71
CA PHE A 389 0.97 -2.93 7.41
C PHE A 389 2.19 -2.09 7.79
N TYR A 390 2.31 -0.89 7.22
CA TYR A 390 3.46 -0.02 7.37
C TYR A 390 3.12 1.45 7.01
N SER A 391 4.05 2.38 7.23
CA SER A 391 3.85 3.81 6.93
C SER A 391 3.67 4.11 5.43
N GLN A 392 4.29 3.31 4.55
CA GLN A 392 4.33 3.46 3.08
C GLN A 392 4.97 4.76 2.56
N VAL A 393 5.25 5.74 3.42
CA VAL A 393 5.89 7.01 3.05
C VAL A 393 7.21 6.78 2.32
N GLY A 394 8.09 5.92 2.86
CA GLY A 394 9.34 5.58 2.18
C GLY A 394 9.14 4.89 0.83
N GLY A 395 8.12 4.04 0.70
CA GLY A 395 7.76 3.40 -0.57
C GLY A 395 7.20 4.36 -1.62
N LEU A 396 6.73 5.55 -1.21
CA LEU A 396 6.18 6.57 -2.11
C LEU A 396 7.17 7.66 -2.48
N LEU A 397 8.31 7.76 -1.80
CA LEU A 397 9.24 8.88 -1.94
C LEU A 397 9.78 9.01 -3.37
N ILE A 398 10.21 7.90 -3.99
CA ILE A 398 10.61 7.88 -5.41
C ILE A 398 9.44 8.25 -6.32
N SER A 399 8.21 7.79 -6.01
CA SER A 399 7.03 8.20 -6.77
C SER A 399 6.78 9.71 -6.68
N PHE A 400 6.99 10.33 -5.52
CA PHE A 400 6.90 11.78 -5.36
C PHE A 400 7.97 12.50 -6.17
N ILE A 401 9.21 12.01 -6.17
CA ILE A 401 10.30 12.58 -6.99
C ILE A 401 9.93 12.53 -8.48
N LEU A 402 9.46 11.38 -8.97
CA LEU A 402 9.03 11.21 -10.36
C LEU A 402 7.77 12.00 -10.71
N TRP A 403 6.94 12.32 -9.71
CA TRP A 403 5.76 13.18 -9.88
C TRP A 403 6.14 14.66 -10.08
N ILE A 404 7.25 15.15 -9.52
CA ILE A 404 7.64 16.57 -9.60
C ILE A 404 7.76 17.05 -11.06
N PRO A 405 8.51 16.39 -11.96
CA PRO A 405 8.58 16.80 -13.37
C PRO A 405 7.22 16.81 -14.06
N LEU A 406 6.37 15.80 -13.80
CA LEU A 406 5.01 15.73 -14.33
C LEU A 406 4.17 16.92 -13.85
N TRP A 407 4.25 17.26 -12.56
CA TRP A 407 3.54 18.39 -11.98
C TRP A 407 4.01 19.72 -12.54
N ILE A 408 5.32 19.94 -12.68
CA ILE A 408 5.88 21.14 -13.30
C ILE A 408 5.32 21.28 -14.72
N TYR A 409 5.47 20.24 -15.54
CA TYR A 409 4.99 20.23 -16.92
C TYR A 409 3.49 20.52 -17.03
N LEU A 410 2.67 19.94 -16.14
CA LEU A 410 1.23 20.20 -16.08
C LEU A 410 0.87 21.66 -15.78
N ASN A 411 1.68 22.37 -14.98
CA ASN A 411 1.40 23.76 -14.58
C ASN A 411 2.07 24.84 -15.45
N LEU A 412 3.07 24.51 -16.29
CA LEU A 412 3.69 25.47 -17.22
C LEU A 412 2.67 26.07 -18.20
N LYS A 413 2.62 27.39 -18.38
CA LYS A 413 1.77 27.99 -19.42
C LYS A 413 2.44 27.79 -20.78
N ILE A 414 1.80 27.07 -21.70
CA ILE A 414 2.25 27.02 -23.09
C ILE A 414 1.77 28.31 -23.75
N LYS A 415 2.70 29.19 -24.15
CA LYS A 415 2.35 30.30 -25.05
C LYS A 415 1.83 29.67 -26.35
N ARG A 416 0.60 30.01 -26.71
CA ARG A 416 -0.07 29.50 -27.91
C ARG A 416 0.54 30.09 -29.16
#